data_AF-A0A537GWK7-F1
#
_entry.id   AF-A0A537GWK7-F1
#
_cell.length_a   1.000
_cell.length_b   1.000
_cell.length_c   1.000
_cell.angle_alpha   90.00
_cell.angle_beta   90.00
_cell.angle_gamma   90.00
#
_symmetry.space_group_name_H-M   'P 1'
#
loop_
_entity.id
_entity.type
_entity.pdbx_description
1 polymer ?
#
loop_
_entity_poly.entity_id
_entity_poly.type
_entity_poly.pdbx_seq_one_letter_code
_entity_poly.pdbx_strand_id
1 'polypeptide(L)'
;MRNDLPILSLEPERCPVCGASVRKENLRSHYEKVHPRKVASLAQPKTLTVASSGSVFRSHRRRNILVLSIVVLVVIGVSFAAATYDRGIHWHPVLSITSNTSGAVTVPMNIGIDQSLWKDHSLDQYGEGGLSPMHTHDTSGTIHVEANTSHHDFTLHEFLAIWGQPSDGSAINGKAVVSLTIDGQAQASPTQDFVLKDKQQIRMVTA
;
A
#
# COMPACT_ATOMS: atom_id res chain seq x y z
N MET A 1 87.55 21.55 40.78
CA MET A 1 88.25 21.74 39.48
C MET A 1 87.67 22.98 38.83
N ARG A 2 88.51 23.99 38.65
CA ARG A 2 88.19 25.21 37.88
C ARG A 2 88.06 24.80 36.42
N ASN A 3 87.03 25.28 35.73
CA ASN A 3 87.01 25.26 34.28
C ASN A 3 86.62 26.65 33.78
N ASP A 4 87.41 27.09 32.82
CA ASP A 4 87.56 28.44 32.33
C ASP A 4 86.39 28.90 31.44
N LEU A 5 86.20 30.22 31.42
CA LEU A 5 85.37 30.94 30.46
C LEU A 5 85.84 30.71 29.02
N PRO A 6 84.93 30.85 28.05
CA PRO A 6 85.25 31.64 26.87
C PRO A 6 84.24 32.77 26.69
N ILE A 7 84.77 34.00 26.70
CA ILE A 7 84.09 35.21 26.25
C ILE A 7 83.76 35.02 24.77
N LEU A 8 82.48 34.79 24.46
CA LEU A 8 81.99 34.83 23.09
C LEU A 8 82.10 36.27 22.60
N SER A 9 83.10 36.50 21.74
CA SER A 9 83.28 37.68 20.93
C SER A 9 81.97 38.00 20.20
N LEU A 10 81.32 39.10 20.58
CA LEU A 10 80.12 39.60 19.94
C LEU A 10 80.51 40.30 18.64
N GLU A 11 80.59 39.56 17.54
CA GLU A 11 80.82 40.16 16.23
C GLU A 11 79.62 41.05 15.84
N PRO A 12 79.85 42.34 15.55
CA PRO A 12 78.79 43.24 15.12
C PRO A 12 78.39 42.93 13.67
N GLU A 13 77.10 42.70 13.43
CA GLU A 13 76.56 42.51 12.09
C GLU A 13 76.04 43.86 11.54
N ARG A 14 76.23 44.10 10.24
CA ARG A 14 75.77 45.33 9.59
C ARG A 14 74.30 45.19 9.19
N CYS A 15 73.50 46.21 9.51
CA CYS A 15 72.13 46.31 9.04
C CYS A 15 72.11 46.38 7.50
N PRO A 16 71.40 45.48 6.79
CA PRO A 16 71.38 45.45 5.32
C PRO A 16 70.61 46.62 4.71
N VAL A 17 69.86 47.38 5.51
CA VAL A 17 69.03 48.49 5.03
C VAL A 17 69.76 49.83 5.10
N CYS A 18 70.54 50.07 6.17
CA CYS A 18 71.22 51.35 6.38
C CYS A 18 72.73 51.24 6.64
N GLY A 19 73.29 50.02 6.70
CA GLY A 19 74.72 49.76 6.87
C GLY A 19 75.25 49.96 8.30
N ALA A 20 74.41 50.32 9.27
CA ALA A 20 74.82 50.53 10.66
C ALA A 20 75.33 49.22 11.30
N SER A 21 76.50 49.27 11.95
CA SER A 21 77.03 48.14 12.74
C SER A 21 76.32 48.07 14.08
N VAL A 22 75.57 47.00 14.30
CA VAL A 22 74.84 46.74 15.55
C VAL A 22 75.09 45.29 15.98
N ARG A 23 75.09 45.05 17.29
CA ARG A 23 75.22 43.67 17.80
C ARG A 23 74.08 42.81 17.28
N LYS A 24 74.37 41.54 16.94
CA LYS A 24 73.40 40.61 16.36
C LYS A 24 72.11 40.49 17.18
N GLU A 25 72.21 40.43 18.51
CA GLU A 25 71.06 40.42 19.42
C GLU A 25 70.20 41.69 19.38
N ASN A 26 70.79 42.83 19.02
CA ASN A 26 70.13 44.14 18.99
C ASN A 26 69.68 44.55 17.57
N LEU A 27 70.04 43.78 16.55
CA LEU A 27 69.71 44.07 15.15
C LEU A 27 68.19 44.08 14.93
N ARG A 28 67.46 43.19 15.61
CA ARG A 28 65.99 43.10 15.53
C ARG A 28 65.31 44.36 16.10
N SER A 29 65.72 44.79 17.30
CA SER A 29 65.17 46.01 17.91
C SER A 29 65.55 47.27 17.14
N HIS A 30 66.75 47.30 16.53
CA HIS A 30 67.15 48.36 15.62
C HIS A 30 66.23 48.42 14.39
N TYR A 31 65.90 47.29 13.78
CA TYR A 31 65.01 47.24 12.61
C TYR A 31 63.60 47.77 12.93
N GLU A 32 63.04 47.39 14.08
CA GLU A 32 61.70 47.81 14.51
C GLU A 32 61.61 49.32 14.81
N LYS A 33 62.66 49.89 15.41
CA LYS A 33 62.69 51.32 15.80
C LYS A 33 63.09 52.24 14.66
N VAL A 34 64.02 51.82 13.81
CA VAL A 34 64.62 52.66 12.77
C VAL A 34 63.99 52.43 11.39
N HIS A 35 63.35 51.27 11.17
CA HIS A 35 62.65 50.92 9.92
C HIS A 35 61.19 50.44 10.15
N PRO A 36 60.33 51.22 10.81
CA PRO A 36 58.97 50.80 11.18
C PRO A 36 58.03 50.54 9.99
N ARG A 37 58.44 50.86 8.76
CA ARG A 37 57.58 50.85 7.57
C ARG A 37 57.66 49.59 6.69
N LYS A 38 58.50 48.60 7.03
CA LYS A 38 58.64 47.35 6.24
C LYS A 38 58.19 46.06 6.95
N VAL A 39 57.51 46.15 8.09
CA VAL A 39 56.95 44.96 8.76
C VAL A 39 55.61 44.50 8.13
N ALA A 40 55.00 45.35 7.29
CA ALA A 40 53.68 45.09 6.70
C ALA A 40 53.67 44.21 5.42
N SER A 41 54.83 43.74 4.92
CA SER A 41 54.92 43.11 3.59
C SER A 41 55.38 41.65 3.56
N LEU A 42 55.46 40.94 4.69
CA LEU A 42 55.92 39.54 4.74
C LEU A 42 54.96 38.54 5.40
N ALA A 43 53.69 38.91 5.59
CA ALA A 43 52.69 37.99 6.11
C ALA A 43 51.48 37.89 5.16
N GLN A 44 51.61 37.08 4.11
CA GLN A 44 50.46 36.30 3.66
C GLN A 44 50.92 34.96 3.08
N PRO A 45 50.28 33.87 3.51
CA PRO A 45 49.55 33.09 2.53
C PRO A 45 48.12 32.77 2.98
N LYS A 46 47.21 32.95 2.03
CA LYS A 46 45.91 32.29 1.85
C LYS A 46 45.42 31.41 3.01
N THR A 47 44.35 31.86 3.66
CA THR A 47 43.10 31.11 3.77
C THR A 47 42.01 32.09 4.19
N LEU A 48 41.46 32.81 3.21
CA LEU A 48 40.07 33.21 3.34
C LEU A 48 39.27 31.91 3.21
N THR A 49 39.00 31.26 4.34
CA THR A 49 37.77 30.49 4.45
C THR A 49 36.66 31.52 4.25
N VAL A 50 36.24 31.71 2.99
CA VAL A 50 34.90 32.19 2.72
C VAL A 50 34.03 31.14 3.39
N ALA A 51 33.59 31.44 4.61
CA ALA A 51 32.48 30.76 5.21
C ALA A 51 31.33 30.99 4.22
N SER A 52 31.10 30.01 3.36
CA SER A 52 29.82 29.81 2.74
C SER A 52 28.86 29.78 3.92
N SER A 53 28.19 30.90 4.17
CA SER A 53 26.91 30.94 4.85
C SER A 53 26.01 30.02 4.01
N GLY A 54 26.09 28.72 4.28
CA GLY A 54 25.15 27.74 3.77
C GLY A 54 23.81 28.21 4.33
N SER A 55 23.00 28.84 3.49
CA SER A 55 21.77 29.44 3.97
C SER A 55 20.95 28.34 4.63
N VAL A 56 20.71 28.49 5.93
CA VAL A 56 19.85 27.60 6.71
C VAL A 56 18.49 27.43 6.01
N PHE A 57 18.08 28.44 5.23
CA PHE A 57 16.89 28.46 4.38
C PHE A 57 16.83 27.44 3.23
N ARG A 58 17.96 27.00 2.64
CA ARG A 58 17.93 25.95 1.58
C ARG A 58 17.62 24.56 2.13
N SER A 59 18.01 24.29 3.38
CA SER A 59 17.76 23.02 4.07
C SER A 59 16.25 22.80 4.30
N HIS A 60 15.55 23.82 4.77
CA HIS A 60 14.11 23.75 5.01
C HIS A 60 13.31 23.50 3.74
N ARG A 61 13.66 24.12 2.60
CA ARG A 61 12.95 23.88 1.33
C ARG A 61 13.09 22.42 0.87
N ARG A 62 14.29 21.84 0.94
CA ARG A 62 14.53 20.42 0.59
C ARG A 62 13.83 19.46 1.56
N ARG A 63 13.88 19.76 2.86
CA ARG A 63 13.19 18.97 3.90
C ARG A 63 11.67 19.03 3.74
N ASN A 64 11.12 20.20 3.47
CA ASN A 64 9.68 20.38 3.25
C ASN A 64 9.21 19.68 1.97
N ILE A 65 10.00 19.71 0.88
CA ILE A 65 9.70 18.93 -0.33
C ILE A 65 9.73 17.43 -0.02
N LEU A 66 10.73 16.94 0.70
CA LEU A 66 10.79 15.52 1.09
C LEU A 66 9.57 15.10 1.90
N VAL A 67 9.18 15.91 2.90
CA VAL A 67 8.00 15.65 3.72
C VAL A 67 6.73 15.67 2.88
N LEU A 68 6.54 16.66 2.01
CA LEU A 68 5.38 16.74 1.12
C LEU A 68 5.33 15.55 0.15
N SER A 69 6.46 15.14 -0.42
CA SER A 69 6.54 13.96 -1.29
C SER A 69 6.16 12.68 -0.55
N ILE A 70 6.61 12.49 0.70
CA ILE A 70 6.21 11.34 1.52
C ILE A 70 4.71 11.38 1.81
N VAL A 71 4.17 12.54 2.19
CA VAL A 71 2.72 12.69 2.44
C VAL A 71 1.91 12.34 1.19
N VAL A 72 2.33 12.83 0.02
CA VAL A 72 1.67 12.50 -1.26
C VAL A 72 1.72 11.00 -1.54
N LEU A 73 2.87 10.33 -1.33
CA LEU A 73 2.99 8.89 -1.52
C LEU A 73 2.10 8.11 -0.54
N VAL A 74 2.01 8.53 0.72
CA VAL A 74 1.12 7.91 1.71
C VAL A 74 -0.33 8.09 1.31
N VAL A 75 -0.74 9.29 0.89
CA VAL A 75 -2.12 9.55 0.45
C VAL A 75 -2.47 8.70 -0.78
N ILE A 76 -1.56 8.59 -1.76
CA ILE A 76 -1.74 7.73 -2.94
C ILE A 76 -1.84 6.27 -2.50
N GLY A 77 -0.95 5.80 -1.61
CA GLY A 77 -0.95 4.43 -1.11
C GLY A 77 -2.24 4.07 -0.37
N VAL A 78 -2.72 4.94 0.52
CA VAL A 78 -3.99 4.76 1.25
C VAL A 78 -5.17 4.79 0.28
N SER A 79 -5.17 5.72 -0.69
CA SER A 79 -6.24 5.80 -1.68
C SER A 79 -6.29 4.56 -2.56
N PHE A 80 -5.14 4.05 -2.99
CA PHE A 80 -5.03 2.82 -3.75
C PHE A 80 -5.51 1.61 -2.93
N ALA A 81 -5.04 1.46 -1.70
CA ALA A 81 -5.46 0.38 -0.81
C ALA A 81 -6.98 0.42 -0.52
N ALA A 82 -7.54 1.62 -0.31
CA ALA A 82 -8.98 1.79 -0.13
C ALA A 82 -9.77 1.45 -1.40
N ALA A 83 -9.25 1.81 -2.58
CA ALA A 83 -9.89 1.49 -3.86
C ALA A 83 -9.86 -0.01 -4.19
N THR A 84 -8.90 -0.76 -3.63
CA THR A 84 -8.78 -2.22 -3.81
C THR A 84 -9.34 -3.02 -2.64
N TYR A 85 -9.96 -2.37 -1.64
CA TYR A 85 -10.50 -3.06 -0.47
C TYR A 85 -11.86 -3.67 -0.81
N ASP A 86 -11.90 -4.99 -0.95
CA ASP A 86 -13.13 -5.75 -1.14
C ASP A 86 -13.75 -6.12 0.22
N ARG A 87 -15.05 -5.86 0.38
CA ARG A 87 -15.79 -6.16 1.63
C ARG A 87 -16.55 -7.48 1.58
N GLY A 88 -16.43 -8.22 0.48
CA GLY A 88 -17.25 -9.38 0.21
C GLY A 88 -18.72 -9.00 -0.01
N ILE A 89 -19.56 -10.02 -0.08
CA ILE A 89 -21.01 -9.89 -0.21
C ILE A 89 -21.73 -10.77 0.79
N HIS A 90 -22.90 -10.31 1.19
CA HIS A 90 -23.80 -11.03 2.08
C HIS A 90 -25.23 -10.72 1.65
N TRP A 91 -25.84 -11.60 0.86
CA TRP A 91 -27.20 -11.44 0.31
C TRP A 91 -28.10 -12.62 0.67
N HIS A 92 -29.40 -12.37 0.76
CA HIS A 92 -30.41 -13.37 1.09
C HIS A 92 -31.56 -13.45 0.06
N PRO A 93 -31.31 -13.81 -1.21
CA PRO A 93 -32.38 -14.16 -2.14
C PRO A 93 -33.13 -15.42 -1.67
N VAL A 94 -34.39 -15.56 -2.08
CA VAL A 94 -35.26 -16.68 -1.70
C VAL A 94 -35.70 -17.43 -2.95
N LEU A 95 -35.38 -18.72 -3.02
CA LEU A 95 -35.82 -19.63 -4.06
C LEU A 95 -37.04 -20.44 -3.58
N SER A 96 -38.13 -20.37 -4.35
CA SER A 96 -39.29 -21.22 -4.16
C SER A 96 -39.57 -22.03 -5.43
N ILE A 97 -39.94 -23.29 -5.25
CA ILE A 97 -40.16 -24.23 -6.35
C ILE A 97 -41.54 -24.87 -6.19
N THR A 98 -42.30 -24.92 -7.28
CA THR A 98 -43.60 -25.59 -7.32
C THR A 98 -43.65 -26.55 -8.51
N SER A 99 -44.13 -27.76 -8.30
CA SER A 99 -44.45 -28.69 -9.37
C SER A 99 -45.93 -28.55 -9.75
N ASN A 100 -46.21 -28.53 -11.05
CA ASN A 100 -47.57 -28.53 -11.58
C ASN A 100 -48.37 -29.77 -11.17
N THR A 101 -47.70 -30.87 -10.82
CA THR A 101 -48.35 -32.14 -10.44
C THR A 101 -48.41 -32.37 -8.94
N SER A 102 -47.40 -31.95 -8.21
CA SER A 102 -47.19 -32.36 -6.80
C SER A 102 -47.23 -31.19 -5.80
N GLY A 103 -47.40 -29.95 -6.26
CA GLY A 103 -47.41 -28.78 -5.40
C GLY A 103 -46.00 -28.33 -4.99
N ALA A 104 -45.85 -27.80 -3.78
CA ALA A 104 -44.57 -27.23 -3.33
C ALA A 104 -43.44 -28.27 -3.36
N VAL A 105 -42.28 -27.88 -3.91
CA VAL A 105 -41.04 -28.67 -3.92
C VAL A 105 -40.08 -28.05 -2.92
N THR A 106 -39.61 -28.85 -1.97
CA THR A 106 -38.67 -28.39 -0.93
C THR A 106 -37.30 -28.10 -1.53
N VAL A 107 -36.76 -26.91 -1.25
CA VAL A 107 -35.33 -26.63 -1.35
C VAL A 107 -34.67 -27.19 -0.09
N PRO A 108 -33.74 -28.16 -0.21
CA PRO A 108 -33.05 -28.72 0.94
C PRO A 108 -32.29 -27.68 1.76
N MET A 109 -32.24 -27.91 3.07
CA MET A 109 -31.24 -27.29 3.93
C MET A 109 -29.85 -27.83 3.60
N ASN A 110 -28.80 -27.09 4.01
CA ASN A 110 -27.39 -27.48 3.91
C ASN A 110 -26.87 -27.70 2.48
N ILE A 111 -27.51 -27.13 1.46
CA ILE A 111 -26.88 -27.03 0.12
C ILE A 111 -25.58 -26.26 0.28
N GLY A 112 -24.48 -26.74 -0.32
CA GLY A 112 -23.18 -26.10 -0.19
C GLY A 112 -22.53 -26.23 1.20
N ILE A 113 -23.10 -27.07 2.08
CA ILE A 113 -22.57 -27.38 3.43
C ILE A 113 -22.39 -28.91 3.55
N ASP A 114 -23.46 -29.66 3.33
CA ASP A 114 -23.42 -31.11 3.37
C ASP A 114 -22.72 -31.64 2.10
N GLN A 115 -21.76 -32.53 2.25
CA GLN A 115 -21.00 -33.11 1.11
C GLN A 115 -21.91 -33.80 0.07
N SER A 116 -23.08 -34.30 0.49
CA SER A 116 -24.05 -34.88 -0.44
C SER A 116 -24.82 -33.84 -1.25
N LEU A 117 -24.79 -32.56 -0.87
CA LEU A 117 -25.50 -31.43 -1.47
C LEU A 117 -24.55 -30.29 -1.90
N TRP A 118 -23.25 -30.56 -1.95
CA TRP A 118 -22.20 -29.69 -2.46
C TRP A 118 -21.49 -30.45 -3.58
N LYS A 119 -22.00 -30.29 -4.81
CA LYS A 119 -21.58 -31.07 -5.98
C LYS A 119 -20.57 -30.35 -6.84
N ASP A 120 -20.68 -29.03 -6.94
CA ASP A 120 -19.71 -28.20 -7.61
C ASP A 120 -18.88 -27.42 -6.59
N HIS A 121 -17.57 -27.51 -6.75
CA HIS A 121 -16.55 -26.87 -5.91
C HIS A 121 -15.78 -25.76 -6.65
N SER A 122 -16.23 -25.40 -7.87
CA SER A 122 -15.57 -24.39 -8.72
C SER A 122 -15.47 -23.00 -8.07
N LEU A 123 -16.34 -22.70 -7.11
CA LEU A 123 -16.43 -21.41 -6.42
C LEU A 123 -15.93 -21.43 -4.97
N ASP A 124 -15.39 -22.55 -4.48
CA ASP A 124 -14.98 -22.71 -3.07
C ASP A 124 -13.99 -21.64 -2.59
N GLN A 125 -13.15 -21.14 -3.50
CA GLN A 125 -12.20 -20.05 -3.25
C GLN A 125 -12.85 -18.75 -2.77
N TYR A 126 -14.15 -18.56 -3.05
CA TYR A 126 -14.92 -17.40 -2.63
C TYR A 126 -15.69 -17.64 -1.32
N GLY A 127 -15.84 -18.89 -0.89
CA GLY A 127 -16.58 -19.25 0.32
C GLY A 127 -15.85 -18.88 1.60
N GLU A 128 -16.62 -18.66 2.67
CA GLU A 128 -16.11 -18.39 4.01
C GLU A 128 -16.46 -19.55 4.96
N GLY A 129 -15.66 -19.75 6.01
CA GLY A 129 -15.96 -20.74 7.06
C GLY A 129 -15.95 -22.21 6.62
N GLY A 130 -15.43 -22.53 5.43
CA GLY A 130 -15.46 -23.88 4.87
C GLY A 130 -16.82 -24.26 4.26
N LEU A 131 -17.64 -23.27 3.91
CA LEU A 131 -18.91 -23.43 3.21
C LEU A 131 -18.75 -22.98 1.76
N SER A 132 -19.63 -23.43 0.88
CA SER A 132 -19.78 -22.84 -0.45
C SER A 132 -20.20 -21.36 -0.33
N PRO A 133 -19.74 -20.45 -1.22
CA PRO A 133 -20.17 -19.05 -1.19
C PRO A 133 -21.68 -18.86 -1.41
N MET A 134 -22.38 -19.89 -1.92
CA MET A 134 -23.84 -19.93 -1.99
C MET A 134 -24.34 -21.19 -1.32
N HIS A 135 -25.06 -21.04 -0.20
CA HIS A 135 -25.52 -22.17 0.62
C HIS A 135 -26.89 -21.93 1.24
N THR A 136 -27.48 -22.97 1.83
CA THR A 136 -28.74 -22.86 2.59
C THR A 136 -28.54 -23.35 4.03
N HIS A 137 -29.18 -22.71 5.00
CA HIS A 137 -29.18 -23.16 6.40
C HIS A 137 -30.43 -23.97 6.79
N ASP A 138 -31.54 -23.76 6.08
CA ASP A 138 -32.81 -24.41 6.37
C ASP A 138 -33.63 -24.65 5.08
N THR A 139 -34.88 -25.08 5.23
CA THR A 139 -35.78 -25.39 4.12
C THR A 139 -36.66 -24.21 3.67
N SER A 140 -36.38 -22.98 4.11
CA SER A 140 -37.10 -21.78 3.67
C SER A 140 -36.84 -21.44 2.21
N GLY A 141 -35.75 -21.97 1.65
CA GLY A 141 -35.26 -21.62 0.32
C GLY A 141 -34.43 -20.34 0.29
N THR A 142 -34.12 -19.73 1.44
CA THR A 142 -33.16 -18.63 1.51
C THR A 142 -31.77 -19.14 1.13
N ILE A 143 -31.23 -18.57 0.05
CA ILE A 143 -29.87 -18.78 -0.39
C ILE A 143 -29.03 -17.70 0.29
N HIS A 144 -28.06 -18.14 1.09
CA HIS A 144 -27.03 -17.29 1.66
C HIS A 144 -25.93 -17.12 0.63
N VAL A 145 -25.81 -15.93 0.06
CA VAL A 145 -24.66 -15.56 -0.78
C VAL A 145 -23.67 -14.83 0.12
N GLU A 146 -22.76 -15.59 0.72
CA GLU A 146 -21.77 -15.14 1.70
C GLU A 146 -20.39 -15.42 1.14
N ALA A 147 -19.81 -14.42 0.46
CA ALA A 147 -18.55 -14.59 -0.25
C ALA A 147 -17.53 -13.51 0.12
N ASN A 148 -16.27 -13.90 0.10
CA ASN A 148 -15.13 -13.03 0.41
C ASN A 148 -14.81 -12.00 -0.69
N THR A 149 -15.61 -11.96 -1.76
CA THR A 149 -15.47 -11.02 -2.86
C THR A 149 -16.78 -10.43 -3.35
N SER A 150 -16.73 -9.17 -3.77
CA SER A 150 -17.79 -8.45 -4.49
C SER A 150 -17.51 -8.32 -5.99
N HIS A 151 -16.42 -8.93 -6.48
CA HIS A 151 -15.99 -8.87 -7.87
C HIS A 151 -16.45 -10.06 -8.72
N HIS A 152 -17.21 -10.99 -8.14
CA HIS A 152 -17.85 -12.10 -8.86
C HIS A 152 -19.36 -11.89 -8.91
N ASP A 153 -19.95 -12.09 -10.08
CA ASP A 153 -21.39 -12.08 -10.27
C ASP A 153 -21.95 -13.48 -9.99
N PHE A 154 -22.37 -13.71 -8.75
CA PHE A 154 -22.94 -14.99 -8.32
C PHE A 154 -24.31 -15.24 -8.95
N THR A 155 -24.49 -16.38 -9.62
CA THR A 155 -25.71 -16.65 -10.40
C THR A 155 -26.56 -17.80 -9.87
N LEU A 156 -27.81 -17.81 -10.31
CA LEU A 156 -28.76 -18.89 -10.05
C LEU A 156 -28.26 -20.23 -10.58
N HIS A 157 -27.67 -20.23 -11.78
CA HIS A 157 -27.10 -21.44 -12.39
C HIS A 157 -25.93 -22.01 -11.59
N GLU A 158 -25.06 -21.14 -11.06
CA GLU A 158 -23.97 -21.55 -10.17
C GLU A 158 -24.51 -22.16 -8.87
N PHE A 159 -25.55 -21.58 -8.27
CA PHE A 159 -26.20 -22.17 -7.10
C PHE A 159 -26.81 -23.54 -7.41
N LEU A 160 -27.46 -23.70 -8.56
CA LEU A 160 -28.00 -25.00 -9.00
C LEU A 160 -26.89 -26.03 -9.22
N ALA A 161 -25.73 -25.62 -9.75
CA ALA A 161 -24.56 -26.48 -9.90
C ALA A 161 -24.03 -26.95 -8.54
N ILE A 162 -23.90 -26.05 -7.57
CA ILE A 162 -23.51 -26.38 -6.18
C ILE A 162 -24.48 -27.40 -5.58
N TRP A 163 -25.79 -27.19 -5.75
CA TRP A 163 -26.81 -28.14 -5.29
C TRP A 163 -26.73 -29.49 -6.04
N GLY A 164 -26.24 -29.51 -7.27
CA GLY A 164 -26.21 -30.71 -8.11
C GLY A 164 -27.44 -30.89 -8.98
N GLN A 165 -28.23 -29.84 -9.16
CA GLN A 165 -29.22 -29.76 -10.23
C GLN A 165 -28.52 -29.42 -11.56
N PRO A 166 -29.16 -29.63 -12.72
CA PRO A 166 -28.65 -29.13 -13.99
C PRO A 166 -28.32 -27.63 -13.91
N SER A 167 -27.04 -27.29 -14.16
CA SER A 167 -26.53 -25.93 -14.05
C SER A 167 -27.06 -24.99 -15.12
N ASP A 168 -27.76 -25.50 -16.14
CA ASP A 168 -28.44 -24.68 -17.15
C ASP A 168 -29.87 -24.31 -16.74
N GLY A 169 -30.30 -24.65 -15.52
CA GLY A 169 -31.64 -24.37 -15.02
C GLY A 169 -32.74 -25.19 -15.71
N SER A 170 -32.39 -26.20 -16.51
CA SER A 170 -33.36 -26.94 -17.32
C SER A 170 -34.29 -27.83 -16.51
N ALA A 171 -33.87 -28.31 -15.33
CA ALA A 171 -34.68 -29.17 -14.49
C ALA A 171 -34.37 -29.02 -13.00
N ILE A 172 -35.33 -29.40 -12.17
CA ILE A 172 -35.16 -29.62 -10.73
C ILE A 172 -35.66 -31.03 -10.41
N ASN A 173 -34.83 -31.84 -9.74
CA ASN A 173 -35.12 -33.23 -9.39
C ASN A 173 -35.58 -34.07 -10.60
N GLY A 174 -34.97 -33.82 -11.77
CA GLY A 174 -35.30 -34.51 -13.03
C GLY A 174 -36.63 -34.09 -13.68
N LYS A 175 -37.29 -33.03 -13.18
CA LYS A 175 -38.49 -32.44 -13.78
C LYS A 175 -38.14 -31.13 -14.47
N ALA A 176 -38.53 -30.98 -15.73
CA ALA A 176 -38.22 -29.81 -16.53
C ALA A 176 -38.79 -28.53 -15.88
N VAL A 177 -38.00 -27.46 -15.84
CA VAL A 177 -38.47 -26.12 -15.45
C VAL A 177 -39.23 -25.53 -16.63
N VAL A 178 -40.47 -25.13 -16.38
CA VAL A 178 -41.40 -24.61 -17.40
C VAL A 178 -41.72 -23.14 -17.22
N SER A 179 -41.42 -22.57 -16.05
CA SER A 179 -41.55 -21.14 -15.79
C SER A 179 -40.51 -20.68 -14.78
N LEU A 180 -39.99 -19.49 -15.00
CA LEU A 180 -39.13 -18.77 -14.09
C LEU A 180 -39.67 -17.35 -13.90
N THR A 181 -39.79 -16.94 -12.64
CA THR A 181 -40.23 -15.60 -12.26
C THR A 181 -39.23 -15.01 -11.27
N ILE A 182 -38.83 -13.76 -11.51
CA ILE A 182 -37.91 -12.99 -10.67
C ILE A 182 -38.65 -11.75 -10.20
N ASP A 183 -38.80 -11.56 -8.88
CA ASP A 183 -39.51 -10.44 -8.27
C ASP A 183 -40.93 -10.21 -8.84
N GLY A 184 -41.61 -11.32 -9.13
CA GLY A 184 -42.95 -11.31 -9.73
C GLY A 184 -42.99 -11.09 -11.24
N GLN A 185 -41.86 -10.85 -11.90
CA GLN A 185 -41.76 -10.71 -13.35
C GLN A 185 -41.39 -12.04 -14.01
N ALA A 186 -42.24 -12.51 -14.92
CA ALA A 186 -41.99 -13.71 -15.71
C ALA A 186 -40.82 -13.48 -16.67
N GLN A 187 -39.91 -14.44 -16.73
CA GLN A 187 -38.73 -14.38 -17.60
C GLN A 187 -39.04 -14.96 -18.97
N ALA A 188 -38.33 -14.49 -19.99
CA ALA A 188 -38.57 -14.89 -21.38
C ALA A 188 -38.24 -16.36 -21.63
N SER A 189 -37.24 -16.90 -20.91
CA SER A 189 -36.92 -18.32 -20.90
C SER A 189 -37.00 -18.87 -19.47
N PRO A 190 -37.55 -20.08 -19.27
CA PRO A 190 -37.57 -20.74 -17.96
C PRO A 190 -36.17 -21.18 -17.49
N THR A 191 -35.19 -21.20 -18.40
CA THR A 191 -33.79 -21.59 -18.15
C THR A 191 -32.84 -20.40 -18.21
N GLN A 192 -33.35 -19.18 -18.12
CA GLN A 192 -32.53 -17.98 -18.15
C GLN A 192 -31.76 -17.86 -16.84
N ASP A 193 -30.46 -17.56 -16.93
CA ASP A 193 -29.63 -17.31 -15.76
C ASP A 193 -29.78 -15.87 -15.25
N PHE A 194 -29.55 -15.68 -13.95
CA PHE A 194 -29.64 -14.40 -13.29
C PHE A 194 -28.58 -14.26 -12.21
N VAL A 195 -27.95 -13.09 -12.16
CA VAL A 195 -27.12 -12.68 -11.03
C VAL A 195 -28.03 -12.46 -9.84
N LEU A 196 -27.76 -13.19 -8.77
CA LEU A 196 -28.48 -13.10 -7.52
C LEU A 196 -28.26 -11.72 -6.87
N LYS A 197 -29.29 -11.21 -6.21
CA LYS A 197 -29.24 -9.95 -5.44
C LYS A 197 -29.97 -10.11 -4.11
N ASP A 198 -29.66 -9.22 -3.16
CA ASP A 198 -30.28 -9.25 -1.83
C ASP A 198 -31.81 -9.16 -1.91
N LYS A 199 -32.49 -9.98 -1.10
CA LYS A 199 -33.95 -10.04 -0.94
C LYS A 199 -34.75 -10.41 -2.20
N GLN A 200 -34.08 -10.75 -3.29
CA GLN A 200 -34.72 -11.14 -4.54
C GLN A 200 -35.59 -12.38 -4.34
N GLN A 201 -36.76 -12.40 -4.97
CA GLN A 201 -37.72 -13.51 -4.92
C GLN A 201 -37.67 -14.29 -6.23
N ILE A 202 -37.21 -15.53 -6.16
CA ILE A 202 -37.02 -16.42 -7.31
C ILE A 202 -38.06 -17.52 -7.22
N ARG A 203 -38.86 -17.69 -8.28
CA ARG A 203 -39.89 -18.72 -8.35
C ARG A 203 -39.69 -19.56 -9.60
N MET A 204 -39.49 -20.86 -9.40
CA MET A 204 -39.46 -21.85 -10.47
C MET A 204 -40.71 -22.72 -10.44
N VAL A 205 -41.23 -23.03 -11.62
CA VAL A 205 -42.29 -24.02 -11.78
C VAL A 205 -41.76 -25.19 -12.60
N THR A 206 -41.95 -26.40 -12.12
CA THR A 206 -41.60 -27.63 -12.84
C THR A 206 -42.83 -28.34 -13.40
N ALA A 207 -42.62 -29.12 -14.47
CA ALA A 207 -43.63 -29.96 -15.10
C ALA A 207 -44.24 -31.01 -14.15
#